data_AF-A0A7C6T302-F1
#
_entry.id   AF-A0A7C6T302-F1
#
_cell.length_a   1.000
_cell.length_b   1.000
_cell.length_c   1.000
_cell.angle_alpha   90.00
_cell.angle_beta   90.00
_cell.angle_gamma   90.00
#
_symmetry.space_group_name_H-M   'P 1'
#
loop_
_entity.id
_entity.type
_entity.pdbx_description
1 polymer ?
#
loop_
_entity_poly.entity_id
_entity_poly.type
_entity_poly.pdbx_seq_one_letter_code
_entity_poly.pdbx_strand_id
1 'polypeptide(L)'
;MGRRRGLTFSGRQRSVGRSIFLFSLMAVLIFMALPPLPVEAAGEKQGSSVTKAVIDVKVNTDGTVDITETLAHYFHKPRTRISFDLIFPLEGEPQLFSLEFAQKTAADGEEKYLDIPQEDELKEQPFSYTTTRKNDRIRVDIRMTALSGDYVFRLGYQWNRGVVEKDGHALISGPLLAVRAETLVDTMRWTLSLPEGCQAGHLTDILPLSVQPMTAIPQSASGFSYVDNQSFYKIDGIGLLVSTSINCFPLILPSSETASLQTLFSRAETQIRNLVRMGQFRQSADYFITPLVGAGLFIYLLLYLLQIIRIRRPDEDYACWPILETPALVAELALLRPASSRMLLASILQLINRREIEWSDEVFIWKNPGRNDFSAFTPWEIILLDWLFQNDPAYDHVLAPERLRAAARQAEFKLLAHRFSQQVDQAFREGPLVKSSWTRIFRYVFLGFAVLFLAMALGLFFITHAGIAFFLLIPVAFFSFGGLTFRFLTEEGVRRYIDSRHFMRHLGRPEDLIASCQAEMSDVETMISALPAAVALNKTRDYFEGIRGLSQPYFLRAAYGLLHIYRGIRMPDMEDPGSVPDLRAEIRRLNRALDEMERGIAAWKEYIESAYT
;
A
#
# COMPACT_ATOMS: atom_id res chain seq x y z
N MET A 1 31.45 -18.67 57.61
CA MET A 1 32.22 -19.10 56.42
C MET A 1 31.35 -20.07 55.62
N GLY A 2 31.18 -19.84 54.32
CA GLY A 2 30.42 -20.77 53.46
C GLY A 2 29.62 -20.09 52.34
N ARG A 3 30.29 -19.34 51.46
CA ARG A 3 29.72 -18.92 50.16
C ARG A 3 29.87 -20.07 49.16
N ARG A 4 28.76 -20.61 48.65
CA ARG A 4 28.71 -21.23 47.31
C ARG A 4 27.46 -20.80 46.54
N ARG A 5 27.71 -20.59 45.25
CA ARG A 5 26.99 -19.86 44.20
C ARG A 5 25.64 -20.47 43.80
N GLY A 6 24.75 -19.58 43.33
CA GLY A 6 23.80 -19.84 42.25
C GLY A 6 23.78 -18.65 41.27
N LEU A 7 24.55 -18.75 40.18
CA LEU A 7 24.34 -18.06 38.89
C LEU A 7 23.02 -18.62 38.30
N THR A 8 22.16 -18.00 37.48
CA THR A 8 22.19 -16.91 36.50
C THR A 8 20.77 -16.85 35.91
N PHE A 9 20.11 -15.70 35.72
CA PHE A 9 19.07 -15.54 34.68
C PHE A 9 18.67 -14.07 34.42
N SER A 10 19.61 -13.13 34.25
CA SER A 10 19.27 -11.73 33.90
C SER A 10 19.88 -11.25 32.57
N GLY A 11 20.57 -12.12 31.83
CA GLY A 11 21.22 -11.77 30.56
C GLY A 11 20.37 -11.96 29.30
N ARG A 12 19.25 -12.72 29.36
CA ARG A 12 18.56 -13.19 28.14
C ARG A 12 17.56 -12.20 27.54
N GLN A 13 16.96 -11.29 28.31
CA GLN A 13 15.97 -10.34 27.77
C GLN A 13 16.57 -9.07 27.14
N ARG A 14 17.80 -8.68 27.52
CA ARG A 14 18.55 -7.60 26.83
C ARG A 14 18.91 -7.97 25.39
N SER A 15 19.09 -9.26 25.10
CA SER A 15 19.46 -9.70 23.76
C SER A 15 18.25 -9.91 22.86
N VAL A 16 17.06 -10.32 23.33
CA VAL A 16 15.96 -10.70 22.41
C VAL A 16 15.39 -9.50 21.63
N GLY A 17 15.16 -8.34 22.25
CA GLY A 17 14.65 -7.16 21.53
C GLY A 17 15.69 -6.55 20.57
N ARG A 18 16.96 -6.47 21.00
CA ARG A 18 18.08 -6.05 20.14
C ARG A 18 18.42 -7.10 19.08
N SER A 19 18.24 -8.38 19.35
CA SER A 19 18.51 -9.49 18.42
C SER A 19 17.39 -9.60 17.41
N ILE A 20 16.11 -9.51 17.77
CA ILE A 20 15.02 -9.49 16.78
C ILE A 20 15.18 -8.28 15.85
N PHE A 21 15.58 -7.13 16.38
CA PHE A 21 15.88 -5.95 15.57
C PHE A 21 17.16 -6.10 14.74
N LEU A 22 18.25 -6.63 15.29
CA LEU A 22 19.48 -6.95 14.56
C LEU A 22 19.26 -8.04 13.52
N PHE A 23 18.37 -9.02 13.78
CA PHE A 23 17.94 -10.06 12.84
C PHE A 23 17.01 -9.50 11.79
N SER A 24 16.17 -8.50 12.10
CA SER A 24 15.34 -7.82 11.10
C SER A 24 16.18 -6.87 10.24
N LEU A 25 17.12 -6.15 10.85
CA LEU A 25 18.09 -5.30 10.17
C LEU A 25 19.07 -6.14 9.33
N MET A 26 19.58 -7.24 9.88
CA MET A 26 20.35 -8.23 9.12
C MET A 26 19.49 -8.89 8.07
N ALA A 27 18.22 -9.22 8.32
CA ALA A 27 17.37 -9.81 7.29
C ALA A 27 17.12 -8.81 6.16
N VAL A 28 16.91 -7.52 6.45
CA VAL A 28 16.79 -6.47 5.43
C VAL A 28 18.11 -6.22 4.71
N LEU A 29 19.24 -6.16 5.43
CA LEU A 29 20.57 -6.01 4.84
C LEU A 29 21.00 -7.24 4.03
N ILE A 30 20.68 -8.44 4.48
CA ILE A 30 20.87 -9.71 3.76
C ILE A 30 19.93 -9.76 2.57
N PHE A 31 18.68 -9.30 2.67
CA PHE A 31 17.76 -9.19 1.54
C PHE A 31 18.23 -8.15 0.51
N MET A 32 18.94 -7.10 0.94
CA MET A 32 19.57 -6.10 0.07
C MET A 32 20.94 -6.54 -0.48
N ALA A 33 21.67 -7.41 0.22
CA ALA A 33 23.01 -7.88 -0.14
C ALA A 33 23.01 -9.25 -0.84
N LEU A 34 21.92 -10.01 -0.71
CA LEU A 34 21.63 -11.12 -1.60
C LEU A 34 21.55 -10.51 -3.00
N PRO A 35 22.24 -11.08 -4.01
CA PRO A 35 21.85 -10.79 -5.39
C PRO A 35 20.34 -11.00 -5.46
N PRO A 36 19.57 -10.17 -6.18
CA PRO A 36 18.15 -10.41 -6.33
C PRO A 36 18.03 -11.86 -6.73
N LEU A 37 17.56 -12.71 -5.80
CA LEU A 37 17.02 -14.00 -6.18
C LEU A 37 16.06 -13.61 -7.30
N PRO A 38 16.09 -14.26 -8.47
CA PRO A 38 15.03 -14.07 -9.43
C PRO A 38 13.77 -14.44 -8.66
N VAL A 39 13.14 -13.42 -8.09
CA VAL A 39 11.80 -13.49 -7.61
C VAL A 39 11.10 -13.56 -8.95
N GLU A 40 10.99 -14.79 -9.45
CA GLU A 40 9.78 -15.25 -10.07
C GLU A 40 8.68 -15.01 -9.01
N ALA A 41 8.36 -13.74 -8.75
CA ALA A 41 6.98 -13.35 -8.78
C ALA A 41 6.50 -14.10 -10.01
N ALA A 42 5.54 -15.00 -9.82
CA ALA A 42 4.67 -15.38 -10.91
C ALA A 42 4.02 -14.08 -11.38
N GLY A 43 4.83 -13.23 -12.04
CA GLY A 43 4.45 -12.01 -12.68
C GLY A 43 3.40 -12.53 -13.60
N GLU A 44 2.18 -12.14 -13.29
CA GLU A 44 0.97 -12.63 -13.89
C GLU A 44 1.24 -12.74 -15.38
N LYS A 45 1.57 -13.96 -15.84
CA LYS A 45 2.26 -14.10 -17.13
C LYS A 45 1.35 -13.42 -18.12
N GLN A 46 1.85 -12.39 -18.81
CA GLN A 46 1.07 -11.68 -19.82
C GLN A 46 0.33 -12.72 -20.63
N GLY A 47 -0.96 -12.53 -20.88
CA GLY A 47 -1.80 -13.60 -21.43
C GLY A 47 -1.30 -14.23 -22.74
N SER A 48 -0.30 -13.62 -23.39
CA SER A 48 0.45 -14.16 -24.53
C SER A 48 1.88 -13.59 -24.60
N SER A 49 2.87 -14.40 -24.99
CA SER A 49 4.20 -13.96 -25.44
C SER A 49 4.45 -14.38 -26.90
N VAL A 50 5.45 -13.80 -27.57
CA VAL A 50 5.89 -14.20 -28.92
C VAL A 50 7.26 -14.87 -28.81
N THR A 51 7.28 -16.19 -29.01
CA THR A 51 8.50 -17.00 -28.96
C THR A 51 9.45 -16.75 -30.14
N LYS A 52 8.89 -16.40 -31.29
CA LYS A 52 9.64 -16.13 -32.51
C LYS A 52 8.85 -15.21 -33.44
N ALA A 53 9.49 -14.13 -33.86
CA ALA A 53 8.99 -13.24 -34.91
C ALA A 53 9.89 -13.32 -36.14
N VAL A 54 9.33 -13.67 -37.29
CA VAL A 54 10.02 -13.66 -38.59
C VAL A 54 9.32 -12.64 -39.48
N ILE A 55 10.07 -11.69 -40.02
CA ILE A 55 9.55 -10.64 -40.90
C ILE A 55 10.29 -10.72 -42.21
N ASP A 56 9.55 -10.97 -43.28
CA ASP A 56 10.08 -11.01 -44.64
C ASP A 56 9.57 -9.79 -45.39
N VAL A 57 10.50 -8.92 -45.79
CA VAL A 57 10.26 -7.66 -46.48
C VAL A 57 10.73 -7.81 -47.92
N LYS A 58 9.80 -7.78 -48.87
CA LYS A 58 10.08 -7.84 -50.30
C LYS A 58 9.74 -6.50 -50.94
N VAL A 59 10.75 -5.86 -51.52
CA VAL A 59 10.60 -4.56 -52.19
C VAL A 59 10.39 -4.82 -53.68
N ASN A 60 9.34 -4.24 -54.26
CA ASN A 60 8.98 -4.40 -55.67
C ASN A 60 9.49 -3.22 -56.51
N THR A 61 9.66 -3.43 -57.82
CA THR A 61 10.17 -2.42 -58.76
C THR A 61 9.23 -1.22 -58.95
N ASP A 62 7.94 -1.39 -58.66
CA ASP A 62 6.91 -0.35 -58.72
C ASP A 62 6.89 0.57 -57.49
N GLY A 63 7.74 0.30 -56.49
CA GLY A 63 7.83 1.07 -55.25
C GLY A 63 6.87 0.62 -54.14
N THR A 64 6.13 -0.47 -54.37
CA THR A 64 5.39 -1.15 -53.30
C THR A 64 6.31 -2.04 -52.47
N VAL A 65 5.94 -2.30 -51.21
CA VAL A 65 6.69 -3.19 -50.33
C VAL A 65 5.74 -4.23 -49.73
N ASP A 66 5.96 -5.49 -50.07
CA ASP A 66 5.19 -6.62 -49.52
C ASP A 66 5.87 -7.12 -48.25
N ILE A 67 5.11 -7.20 -47.16
CA ILE A 67 5.61 -7.61 -45.85
C ILE A 67 4.81 -8.82 -45.39
N THR A 68 5.56 -9.85 -45.01
CA THR A 68 4.99 -11.06 -44.37
C THR A 68 5.58 -11.18 -42.97
N GLU A 69 4.73 -11.08 -41.95
CA GLU A 69 5.11 -11.29 -40.56
C GLU A 69 4.57 -12.61 -40.04
N THR A 70 5.45 -13.52 -39.65
CA THR A 70 5.13 -14.79 -39.02
C THR A 70 5.46 -14.72 -37.53
N LEU A 71 4.43 -14.77 -36.69
CA LEU A 71 4.48 -14.51 -35.25
C LEU A 71 4.04 -15.77 -34.48
N ALA A 72 5.00 -16.44 -33.85
CA ALA A 72 4.75 -17.63 -33.02
C ALA A 72 4.38 -17.22 -31.58
N HIS A 73 3.08 -17.18 -31.29
CA HIS A 73 2.52 -16.84 -29.99
C HIS A 73 2.42 -18.05 -29.05
N TYR A 74 2.79 -17.85 -27.78
CA TYR A 74 2.48 -18.76 -26.69
C TYR A 74 1.44 -18.14 -25.75
N PHE A 75 0.25 -18.74 -25.66
CA PHE A 75 -0.83 -18.29 -24.79
C PHE A 75 -0.81 -19.03 -23.45
N HIS A 76 -0.43 -18.31 -22.39
CA HIS A 76 -0.40 -18.86 -21.01
C HIS A 76 -1.79 -19.09 -20.41
N LYS A 77 -2.80 -18.35 -20.89
CA LYS A 77 -4.20 -18.46 -20.48
C LYS A 77 -5.09 -18.46 -21.73
N PRO A 78 -6.27 -19.12 -21.70
CA PRO A 78 -7.19 -19.10 -22.82
C PRO A 78 -7.55 -17.66 -23.25
N ARG A 79 -7.36 -17.33 -24.53
CA ARG A 79 -7.72 -16.02 -25.10
C ARG A 79 -8.67 -16.16 -26.27
N THR A 80 -9.63 -15.24 -26.34
CA THR A 80 -10.64 -15.15 -27.42
C THR A 80 -10.41 -13.98 -28.36
N ARG A 81 -9.43 -13.12 -28.07
CA ARG A 81 -9.09 -11.95 -28.89
C ARG A 81 -7.59 -11.70 -28.89
N ILE A 82 -7.07 -11.32 -30.05
CA ILE A 82 -5.73 -10.76 -30.22
C ILE A 82 -5.81 -9.58 -31.20
N SER A 83 -4.88 -8.63 -31.07
CA SER A 83 -4.85 -7.44 -31.91
C SER A 83 -3.45 -7.26 -32.48
N PHE A 84 -3.36 -6.82 -33.73
CA PHE A 84 -2.14 -6.40 -34.39
C PHE A 84 -2.27 -4.96 -34.86
N ASP A 85 -1.20 -4.18 -34.76
CA ASP A 85 -1.16 -2.76 -35.14
C ASP A 85 -0.20 -2.62 -36.35
N LEU A 86 -0.76 -2.42 -37.55
CA LEU A 86 -0.03 -2.13 -38.78
C LEU A 86 0.23 -0.61 -38.85
N ILE A 87 1.41 -0.18 -38.42
CA ILE A 87 1.76 1.24 -38.35
C ILE A 87 2.11 1.77 -39.75
N PHE A 88 1.77 3.03 -40.03
CA PHE A 88 1.98 3.63 -41.34
C PHE A 88 3.48 3.77 -41.66
N PRO A 89 3.91 3.46 -42.91
CA PRO A 89 5.24 3.80 -43.39
C PRO A 89 5.43 5.32 -43.47
N LEU A 90 6.63 5.77 -43.86
CA LEU A 90 6.92 7.20 -44.04
C LEU A 90 5.89 7.89 -44.96
N GLU A 91 5.45 7.18 -46.01
CA GLU A 91 4.50 7.64 -47.00
C GLU A 91 3.53 6.51 -47.39
N GLY A 92 2.24 6.82 -47.52
CA GLY A 92 1.21 5.84 -47.84
C GLY A 92 0.64 5.11 -46.62
N GLU A 93 -0.05 4.00 -46.87
CA GLU A 93 -0.78 3.22 -45.87
C GLU A 93 -0.54 1.71 -46.06
N PRO A 94 -0.51 0.92 -44.98
CA PRO A 94 -0.47 -0.52 -45.06
C PRO A 94 -1.84 -1.08 -45.48
N GLN A 95 -1.85 -2.03 -46.40
CA GLN A 95 -3.05 -2.75 -46.82
C GLN A 95 -2.89 -4.23 -46.50
N LEU A 96 -3.71 -4.74 -45.58
CA LEU A 96 -3.74 -6.17 -45.24
C LEU A 96 -4.34 -6.95 -46.41
N PHE A 97 -3.63 -7.95 -46.92
CA PHE A 97 -4.11 -8.83 -47.99
C PHE A 97 -4.25 -10.30 -47.57
N SER A 98 -3.53 -10.72 -46.53
CA SER A 98 -3.61 -12.08 -46.00
C SER A 98 -3.50 -12.09 -44.47
N LEU A 99 -4.27 -12.97 -43.83
CA LEU A 99 -4.18 -13.25 -42.42
C LEU A 99 -4.47 -14.73 -42.19
N GLU A 100 -3.46 -15.47 -41.73
CA GLU A 100 -3.53 -16.91 -41.56
C GLU A 100 -3.13 -17.32 -40.15
N PHE A 101 -3.61 -18.48 -39.71
CA PHE A 101 -3.18 -19.09 -38.45
C PHE A 101 -2.85 -20.57 -38.61
N ALA A 102 -1.93 -21.05 -37.80
CA ALA A 102 -1.60 -22.47 -37.68
C ALA A 102 -1.36 -22.84 -36.21
N GLN A 103 -1.64 -24.09 -35.84
CA GLN A 103 -1.19 -24.64 -34.56
C GLN A 103 0.23 -25.16 -34.71
N LYS A 104 1.12 -24.83 -33.77
CA LYS A 104 2.51 -25.30 -33.80
C LYS A 104 2.55 -26.78 -33.42
N THR A 105 2.59 -27.68 -34.41
CA THR A 105 2.68 -29.13 -34.17
C THR A 105 4.11 -29.54 -33.79
N ALA A 106 4.26 -30.39 -32.77
CA ALA A 106 5.54 -30.71 -32.12
C ALA A 106 6.45 -31.70 -32.89
N ALA A 107 6.12 -32.12 -34.10
CA ALA A 107 6.90 -33.13 -34.83
C ALA A 107 6.72 -32.99 -36.34
N ASP A 108 7.79 -32.58 -37.05
CA ASP A 108 8.12 -32.75 -38.48
C ASP A 108 7.01 -32.56 -39.56
N GLY A 109 5.85 -32.02 -39.22
CA GLY A 109 4.80 -31.66 -40.17
C GLY A 109 4.90 -30.20 -40.58
N GLU A 110 4.80 -29.92 -41.87
CA GLU A 110 4.56 -28.56 -42.36
C GLU A 110 3.35 -27.94 -41.64
N GLU A 111 3.51 -26.72 -41.16
CA GLU A 111 2.44 -25.96 -40.51
C GLU A 111 1.29 -25.77 -41.51
N LYS A 112 0.11 -26.32 -41.21
CA LYS A 112 -1.09 -26.11 -42.03
C LYS A 112 -1.72 -24.77 -41.66
N TYR A 113 -1.47 -23.77 -42.50
CA TYR A 113 -2.06 -22.44 -42.39
C TYR A 113 -3.53 -22.47 -42.83
N LEU A 114 -4.39 -21.85 -42.03
CA LEU A 114 -5.80 -21.63 -42.29
C LEU A 114 -6.05 -20.13 -42.40
N ASP A 115 -6.73 -19.71 -43.47
CA ASP A 115 -7.12 -18.31 -43.65
C ASP A 115 -8.13 -17.89 -42.58
N ILE A 116 -7.91 -16.72 -41.97
CA ILE A 116 -8.86 -16.05 -41.10
C ILE A 116 -9.69 -15.10 -41.97
N PRO A 117 -11.01 -15.32 -42.14
CA PRO A 117 -11.86 -14.43 -42.92
C PRO A 117 -12.15 -13.11 -42.20
N GLN A 118 -12.51 -12.08 -42.94
CA GLN A 118 -13.05 -10.84 -42.38
C GLN A 118 -14.41 -11.12 -41.72
N GLU A 119 -14.70 -10.46 -40.58
CA GLU A 119 -15.94 -10.63 -39.82
C GLU A 119 -17.16 -10.33 -40.70
N ASP A 120 -18.03 -11.33 -40.81
CA ASP A 120 -19.33 -11.25 -41.49
C ASP A 120 -20.44 -11.30 -40.42
N GLU A 121 -21.16 -10.19 -40.23
CA GLU A 121 -22.24 -10.09 -39.24
C GLU A 121 -23.38 -11.10 -39.49
N LEU A 122 -23.48 -11.66 -40.70
CA LEU A 122 -24.54 -12.60 -41.11
C LEU A 122 -24.20 -14.07 -40.82
N LYS A 123 -22.96 -14.39 -40.43
CA LYS A 123 -22.50 -15.77 -40.21
C LYS A 123 -21.64 -15.89 -38.96
N GLU A 124 -21.94 -16.86 -38.10
CA GLU A 124 -21.03 -17.20 -37.01
C GLU A 124 -19.74 -17.80 -37.56
N GLN A 125 -18.62 -17.15 -37.27
CA GLN A 125 -17.28 -17.56 -37.67
C GLN A 125 -16.45 -17.86 -36.41
N PRO A 126 -15.81 -19.05 -36.31
CA PRO A 126 -14.98 -19.40 -35.14
C PRO A 126 -13.69 -18.57 -35.08
N PHE A 127 -13.24 -18.07 -36.22
CA PHE A 127 -12.13 -17.14 -36.40
C PHE A 127 -12.57 -16.05 -37.37
N SER A 128 -12.42 -14.80 -36.97
CA SER A 128 -12.68 -13.66 -37.84
C SER A 128 -11.82 -12.47 -37.46
N TYR A 129 -11.63 -11.53 -38.37
CA TYR A 129 -10.92 -10.28 -38.08
C TYR A 129 -11.71 -9.05 -38.51
N THR A 130 -11.44 -7.93 -37.83
CA THR A 130 -11.93 -6.60 -38.20
C THR A 130 -10.74 -5.65 -38.32
N THR A 131 -10.84 -4.68 -39.23
CA THR A 131 -9.82 -3.64 -39.40
C THR A 131 -10.40 -2.29 -38.98
N THR A 132 -9.64 -1.56 -38.16
CA THR A 132 -9.99 -0.20 -37.74
C THR A 132 -8.86 0.75 -38.08
N ARG A 133 -9.14 1.73 -38.95
CA ARG A 133 -8.17 2.79 -39.29
C ARG A 133 -8.08 3.78 -38.15
N LYS A 134 -6.87 4.00 -37.63
CA LYS A 134 -6.51 5.04 -36.67
C LYS A 134 -5.66 6.11 -37.35
N ASN A 135 -5.26 7.13 -36.59
CA ASN A 135 -4.50 8.26 -37.12
C ASN A 135 -3.13 7.87 -37.71
N ASP A 136 -2.46 6.87 -37.14
CA ASP A 136 -1.08 6.47 -37.47
C ASP A 136 -0.93 4.98 -37.82
N ARG A 137 -2.03 4.22 -37.80
CA ARG A 137 -2.00 2.76 -37.94
C ARG A 137 -3.35 2.18 -38.38
N ILE A 138 -3.33 0.99 -38.95
CA ILE A 138 -4.50 0.13 -39.10
C ILE A 138 -4.42 -0.97 -38.04
N ARG A 139 -5.43 -1.03 -37.17
CA ARG A 139 -5.55 -2.09 -36.17
C ARG A 139 -6.37 -3.25 -36.71
N VAL A 140 -5.78 -4.44 -36.66
CA VAL A 140 -6.41 -5.71 -37.00
C VAL A 140 -6.78 -6.42 -35.71
N ASP A 141 -8.07 -6.48 -35.40
CA ASP A 141 -8.60 -7.17 -34.21
C ASP A 141 -9.17 -8.52 -34.62
N ILE A 142 -8.56 -9.61 -34.13
CA ILE A 142 -8.96 -10.99 -34.41
C ILE A 142 -9.82 -11.51 -33.26
N ARG A 143 -11.00 -12.01 -33.59
CA ARG A 143 -11.86 -12.81 -32.71
C ARG A 143 -11.60 -14.29 -32.99
N MET A 144 -11.46 -15.07 -31.93
CA MET A 144 -11.14 -16.48 -32.00
C MET A 144 -11.85 -17.27 -30.90
N THR A 145 -12.08 -18.56 -31.14
CA THR A 145 -12.38 -19.51 -30.07
C THR A 145 -11.25 -19.52 -29.03
N ALA A 146 -11.56 -19.78 -27.77
CA ALA A 146 -10.57 -19.69 -26.69
C ALA A 146 -9.33 -20.57 -26.95
N LEU A 147 -8.18 -19.94 -27.24
CA LEU A 147 -6.92 -20.63 -27.54
C LEU A 147 -5.96 -20.60 -26.35
N SER A 148 -5.30 -21.73 -26.08
CA SER A 148 -4.19 -21.87 -25.11
C SER A 148 -3.07 -22.75 -25.71
N GLY A 149 -1.80 -22.43 -25.46
CA GLY A 149 -0.65 -23.12 -26.05
C GLY A 149 0.03 -22.34 -27.19
N ASP A 150 0.79 -23.05 -28.03
CA ASP A 150 1.58 -22.47 -29.13
C ASP A 150 0.80 -22.39 -30.46
N TYR A 151 0.69 -21.18 -31.00
CA TYR A 151 0.06 -20.91 -32.29
C TYR A 151 0.90 -19.94 -33.11
N VAL A 152 0.79 -20.01 -34.42
CA VAL A 152 1.50 -19.14 -35.36
C VAL A 152 0.47 -18.30 -36.10
N PHE A 153 0.65 -16.99 -36.12
CA PHE A 153 -0.12 -16.07 -36.94
C PHE A 153 0.77 -15.54 -38.06
N ARG A 154 0.29 -15.60 -39.30
CA ARG A 154 0.99 -15.05 -40.46
C ARG A 154 0.17 -13.90 -41.03
N LEU A 155 0.74 -12.71 -41.03
CA LEU A 155 0.14 -11.49 -41.57
C LEU A 155 0.84 -11.11 -42.86
N GLY A 156 0.09 -11.02 -43.95
CA GLY A 156 0.56 -10.46 -45.23
C GLY A 156 -0.05 -9.09 -45.47
N TYR A 157 0.77 -8.05 -45.55
CA TYR A 157 0.32 -6.69 -45.85
C TYR A 157 1.30 -5.96 -46.76
N GLN A 158 0.79 -5.00 -47.52
CA GLN A 158 1.56 -4.22 -48.49
C GLN A 158 1.59 -2.75 -48.10
N TRP A 159 2.76 -2.12 -48.15
CA TRP A 159 2.86 -0.67 -48.19
C TRP A 159 2.67 -0.19 -49.63
N ASN A 160 1.55 0.49 -49.87
CA ASN A 160 1.21 1.01 -51.20
C ASN A 160 2.19 2.08 -51.73
N ARG A 161 2.94 2.73 -50.84
CA ARG A 161 3.97 3.72 -51.16
C ARG A 161 5.22 3.54 -50.29
N GLY A 162 5.67 2.29 -50.17
CA GLY A 162 6.78 1.93 -49.28
C GLY A 162 8.17 2.42 -49.73
N VAL A 163 8.35 2.75 -51.02
CA VAL A 163 9.57 3.34 -51.58
C VAL A 163 9.30 4.74 -52.12
N VAL A 164 10.13 5.71 -51.74
CA VAL A 164 10.03 7.10 -52.20
C VAL A 164 11.35 7.66 -52.68
N GLU A 165 11.30 8.58 -53.62
CA GLU A 165 12.48 9.31 -54.07
C GLU A 165 12.84 10.40 -53.06
N LYS A 166 14.11 10.41 -52.64
CA LYS A 166 14.65 11.40 -51.72
C LYS A 166 16.11 11.73 -52.03
N ASP A 167 16.39 13.00 -52.30
CA ASP A 167 17.75 13.52 -52.56
C ASP A 167 18.53 12.72 -53.63
N GLY A 168 17.84 12.20 -54.66
CA GLY A 168 18.42 11.37 -55.72
C GLY A 168 18.58 9.87 -55.40
N HIS A 169 18.04 9.43 -54.27
CA HIS A 169 18.06 8.03 -53.80
C HIS A 169 16.65 7.47 -53.64
N ALA A 170 16.53 6.14 -53.69
CA ALA A 170 15.31 5.45 -53.29
C ALA A 170 15.37 5.14 -51.79
N LEU A 171 14.40 5.65 -51.04
CA LEU A 171 14.28 5.52 -49.60
C LEU A 171 13.15 4.56 -49.25
N ILE A 172 13.45 3.52 -48.47
CA ILE A 172 12.47 2.64 -47.83
C ILE A 172 12.51 2.96 -46.34
N SER A 173 11.39 3.39 -45.77
CA SER A 173 11.31 3.71 -44.35
C SER A 173 9.95 3.34 -43.81
N GLY A 174 9.93 2.46 -42.81
CA GLY A 174 8.69 2.12 -42.15
C GLY A 174 8.85 1.26 -40.89
N PRO A 175 7.86 1.32 -39.99
CA PRO A 175 7.79 0.51 -38.79
C PRO A 175 7.46 -0.94 -39.11
N LEU A 176 8.13 -1.87 -38.45
CA LEU A 176 7.91 -3.31 -38.59
C LEU A 176 7.52 -3.89 -37.22
N LEU A 177 7.11 -5.16 -37.22
CA LEU A 177 6.63 -5.92 -36.07
C LEU A 177 5.25 -5.40 -35.61
N ALA A 178 4.19 -5.98 -36.14
CA ALA A 178 2.78 -5.63 -35.95
C ALA A 178 2.21 -6.03 -34.58
N VAL A 179 2.98 -6.76 -33.77
CA VAL A 179 2.58 -7.12 -32.40
C VAL A 179 2.35 -5.84 -31.59
N ARG A 180 1.34 -5.83 -30.71
CA ARG A 180 1.10 -4.69 -29.82
C ARG A 180 2.30 -4.37 -28.94
N ALA A 181 2.47 -3.07 -28.68
CA ALA A 181 3.37 -2.56 -27.66
C ALA A 181 3.22 -3.35 -26.35
N GLU A 182 4.34 -3.54 -25.65
CA GLU A 182 4.46 -4.30 -24.40
C GLU A 182 4.31 -5.81 -24.51
N THR A 183 4.18 -6.38 -25.70
CA THR A 183 4.27 -7.84 -25.87
C THR A 183 5.72 -8.28 -25.79
N LEU A 184 6.01 -9.29 -24.98
CA LEU A 184 7.33 -9.92 -24.90
C LEU A 184 7.61 -10.71 -26.20
N VAL A 185 8.75 -10.43 -26.83
CA VAL A 185 9.27 -11.10 -28.03
C VAL A 185 10.61 -11.73 -27.69
N ASP A 186 10.75 -13.05 -27.83
CA ASP A 186 11.97 -13.77 -27.43
C ASP A 186 13.07 -13.73 -28.49
N THR A 187 12.68 -13.90 -29.76
CA THR A 187 13.61 -13.85 -30.90
C THR A 187 12.96 -13.14 -32.08
N MET A 188 13.76 -12.39 -32.82
CA MET A 188 13.31 -11.65 -33.99
C MET A 188 14.29 -11.83 -35.15
N ARG A 189 13.76 -12.15 -36.33
CA ARG A 189 14.53 -12.23 -37.57
C ARG A 189 13.86 -11.43 -38.65
N TRP A 190 14.61 -10.57 -39.30
CA TRP A 190 14.17 -9.85 -40.49
C TRP A 190 14.91 -10.36 -41.71
N THR A 191 14.23 -10.42 -42.84
CA THR A 191 14.83 -10.59 -44.16
C THR A 191 14.36 -9.44 -45.05
N LEU A 192 15.29 -8.87 -45.81
CA LEU A 192 15.02 -7.84 -46.80
C LEU A 192 15.48 -8.35 -48.16
N SER A 193 14.56 -8.39 -49.12
CA SER A 193 14.82 -8.76 -50.50
C SER A 193 14.55 -7.57 -51.42
N LEU A 194 15.60 -7.09 -52.09
CA LEU A 194 15.52 -6.05 -53.11
C LEU A 194 15.18 -6.64 -54.49
N PRO A 195 14.68 -5.83 -55.44
CA PRO A 195 14.39 -6.29 -56.80
C PRO A 195 15.60 -6.90 -57.51
N GLU A 196 15.33 -7.84 -58.41
CA GLU A 196 16.36 -8.43 -59.28
C GLU A 196 17.05 -7.34 -60.12
N GLY A 197 18.37 -7.22 -59.99
CA GLY A 197 19.17 -6.16 -60.63
C GLY A 197 19.68 -5.08 -59.66
N CYS A 198 19.09 -4.97 -58.47
CA CYS A 198 19.60 -4.12 -57.39
C CYS A 198 20.68 -4.87 -56.61
N GLN A 199 21.93 -4.71 -57.03
CA GLN A 199 23.05 -5.25 -56.25
C GLN A 199 23.35 -4.35 -55.06
N ALA A 200 23.47 -4.97 -53.89
CA ALA A 200 24.05 -4.39 -52.70
C ALA A 200 25.49 -3.92 -52.97
N GLY A 201 25.66 -2.65 -53.31
CA GLY A 201 26.96 -2.01 -53.54
C GLY A 201 27.23 -0.86 -52.56
N HIS A 202 28.27 -0.06 -52.83
CA HIS A 202 28.67 1.11 -52.01
C HIS A 202 27.61 2.19 -51.81
N LEU A 203 26.46 2.12 -52.50
CA LEU A 203 25.37 3.10 -52.46
C LEU A 203 24.14 2.63 -51.66
N THR A 204 24.22 1.47 -51.00
CA THR A 204 23.10 0.93 -50.20
C THR A 204 23.40 1.01 -48.72
N ASP A 205 22.72 1.92 -48.02
CA ASP A 205 22.81 2.07 -46.57
C ASP A 205 21.57 1.44 -45.92
N ILE A 206 21.76 0.41 -45.11
CA ILE A 206 20.70 -0.28 -44.39
C ILE A 206 20.87 -0.07 -42.89
N LEU A 207 19.85 0.50 -42.26
CA LEU A 207 19.84 0.80 -40.83
C LEU A 207 18.59 0.16 -40.18
N PRO A 208 18.74 -1.02 -39.53
CA PRO A 208 17.66 -1.63 -38.77
C PRO A 208 17.40 -0.86 -37.47
N LEU A 209 16.18 -0.39 -37.28
CA LEU A 209 15.73 0.30 -36.05
C LEU A 209 15.21 -0.75 -35.07
N SER A 210 15.99 -1.05 -34.03
CA SER A 210 15.67 -2.14 -33.08
C SER A 210 16.03 -1.75 -31.65
N VAL A 211 15.44 -2.45 -30.68
CA VAL A 211 15.70 -2.26 -29.24
C VAL A 211 17.10 -2.75 -28.86
N GLN A 212 17.70 -3.60 -29.69
CA GLN A 212 19.04 -4.13 -29.48
C GLN A 212 19.80 -4.20 -30.80
N PRO A 213 21.14 -4.10 -30.79
CA PRO A 213 21.93 -4.25 -32.02
C PRO A 213 21.73 -5.63 -32.65
N MET A 214 21.17 -5.67 -33.86
CA MET A 214 20.95 -6.91 -34.61
C MET A 214 22.21 -7.38 -35.31
N THR A 215 22.36 -8.69 -35.44
CA THR A 215 23.47 -9.29 -36.21
C THR A 215 23.07 -9.41 -37.67
N ALA A 216 23.83 -8.79 -38.57
CA ALA A 216 23.62 -8.89 -40.01
C ALA A 216 24.20 -10.21 -40.55
N ILE A 217 23.39 -10.93 -41.33
CA ILE A 217 23.72 -12.17 -42.03
C ILE A 217 23.43 -11.93 -43.52
N PRO A 218 24.46 -11.70 -44.36
CA PRO A 218 24.25 -11.58 -45.80
C PRO A 218 23.77 -12.92 -46.38
N GLN A 219 22.68 -12.91 -47.15
CA GLN A 219 22.13 -14.12 -47.77
C GLN A 219 22.51 -14.22 -49.24
N SER A 220 22.39 -13.12 -49.97
CA SER A 220 22.68 -13.02 -51.41
C SER A 220 23.05 -11.58 -51.79
N ALA A 221 23.36 -11.33 -53.06
CA ALA A 221 23.71 -9.99 -53.55
C ALA A 221 22.56 -8.96 -53.44
N SER A 222 21.32 -9.41 -53.24
CA SER A 222 20.11 -8.58 -53.09
C SER A 222 19.31 -8.89 -51.83
N GLY A 223 19.81 -9.80 -50.98
CA GLY A 223 19.11 -10.36 -49.82
C GLY A 223 19.91 -10.21 -48.53
N PHE A 224 19.33 -9.54 -47.54
CA PHE A 224 19.94 -9.30 -46.23
C PHE A 224 19.08 -9.91 -45.13
N SER A 225 19.68 -10.52 -44.11
CA SER A 225 18.96 -10.94 -42.92
C SER A 225 19.56 -10.32 -41.66
N TYR A 226 18.71 -9.91 -40.73
CA TYR A 226 19.12 -9.41 -39.42
C TYR A 226 18.49 -10.27 -38.34
N VAL A 227 19.28 -10.70 -37.36
CA VAL A 227 18.82 -11.57 -36.27
C VAL A 227 19.07 -10.93 -34.91
N ASP A 228 18.04 -10.95 -34.07
CA ASP A 228 18.07 -10.65 -32.65
C ASP A 228 17.64 -11.90 -31.86
N ASN A 229 18.52 -12.36 -30.99
CA ASN A 229 18.35 -13.58 -30.18
C ASN A 229 18.05 -13.28 -28.70
N GLN A 230 17.82 -12.02 -28.33
CA GLN A 230 17.52 -11.65 -26.96
C GLN A 230 16.06 -11.27 -26.80
N SER A 231 15.47 -11.68 -25.67
CA SER A 231 14.10 -11.29 -25.35
C SER A 231 14.00 -9.79 -25.08
N PHE A 232 13.03 -9.13 -25.72
CA PHE A 232 12.69 -7.73 -25.50
C PHE A 232 11.17 -7.52 -25.49
N TYR A 233 10.73 -6.45 -24.84
CA TYR A 233 9.35 -6.00 -24.95
C TYR A 233 9.20 -5.09 -26.16
N LYS A 234 8.19 -5.32 -26.99
CA LYS A 234 7.88 -4.47 -28.15
C LYS A 234 7.67 -3.02 -27.72
N ILE A 235 8.42 -2.11 -28.34
CA ILE A 235 8.30 -0.64 -28.24
C ILE A 235 7.98 -0.10 -29.65
N ASP A 236 7.12 0.91 -29.74
CA ASP A 236 6.85 1.60 -31.01
C ASP A 236 8.13 2.24 -31.56
N GLY A 237 8.31 2.22 -32.88
CA GLY A 237 9.52 2.74 -33.55
C GLY A 237 10.58 1.70 -33.93
N ILE A 238 10.33 0.41 -33.65
CA ILE A 238 11.06 -0.69 -34.31
C ILE A 238 10.67 -0.70 -35.80
N GLY A 239 11.65 -0.80 -36.69
CA GLY A 239 11.42 -0.69 -38.14
C GLY A 239 12.71 -0.75 -38.95
N LEU A 240 12.64 -0.27 -40.18
CA LEU A 240 13.75 -0.33 -41.13
C LEU A 240 13.89 1.01 -41.85
N LEU A 241 15.13 1.45 -42.04
CA LEU A 241 15.50 2.54 -42.93
C LEU A 241 16.54 2.03 -43.94
N VAL A 242 16.24 2.14 -45.23
CA VAL A 242 17.15 1.76 -46.32
C VAL A 242 17.23 2.88 -47.33
N SER A 243 18.44 3.25 -47.71
CA SER A 243 18.73 4.06 -48.90
C SER A 243 19.37 3.19 -49.95
N THR A 244 18.94 3.30 -51.20
CA THR A 244 19.53 2.59 -52.34
C THR A 244 19.43 3.41 -53.63
N SER A 245 19.91 2.87 -54.76
CA SER A 245 19.91 3.56 -56.05
C SER A 245 18.49 3.75 -56.59
N ILE A 246 18.19 4.95 -57.09
CA ILE A 246 16.92 5.26 -57.76
C ILE A 246 16.70 4.44 -59.04
N ASN A 247 17.78 4.00 -59.70
CA ASN A 247 17.72 3.25 -60.95
C ASN A 247 16.96 1.91 -60.82
N CYS A 248 16.85 1.40 -59.59
CA CYS A 248 16.10 0.22 -59.24
C CYS A 248 14.58 0.39 -59.33
N PHE A 249 14.09 1.63 -59.30
CA PHE A 249 12.69 1.95 -59.08
C PHE A 249 12.22 3.04 -60.05
N PRO A 250 11.82 2.65 -61.28
CA PRO A 250 11.46 3.62 -62.31
C PRO A 250 10.16 4.39 -62.05
N LEU A 251 9.33 3.93 -61.11
CA LEU A 251 7.96 4.44 -60.87
C LEU A 251 7.78 5.15 -59.53
N ILE A 252 8.84 5.36 -58.75
CA ILE A 252 8.72 5.99 -57.42
C ILE A 252 8.43 7.49 -57.53
N LEU A 253 7.74 7.99 -56.52
CA LEU A 253 7.37 9.41 -56.41
C LEU A 253 8.24 10.12 -55.38
N PRO A 254 8.48 11.43 -55.52
CA PRO A 254 9.21 12.21 -54.54
C PRO A 254 8.51 12.21 -53.18
N SER A 255 9.29 12.08 -52.11
CA SER A 255 8.79 12.15 -50.73
C SER A 255 8.27 13.56 -50.40
N SER A 256 7.20 13.65 -49.60
CA SER A 256 6.72 14.93 -49.06
C SER A 256 7.53 15.41 -47.84
N GLU A 257 8.38 14.54 -47.27
CA GLU A 257 9.24 14.87 -46.14
C GLU A 257 10.27 15.94 -46.55
N THR A 258 10.34 17.04 -45.79
CA THR A 258 11.22 18.17 -46.11
C THR A 258 12.66 17.99 -45.62
N ALA A 259 12.87 17.14 -44.61
CA ALA A 259 14.18 16.86 -44.04
C ALA A 259 15.10 16.16 -45.06
N SER A 260 16.40 16.48 -45.12
CA SER A 260 17.33 15.80 -46.04
C SER A 260 17.62 14.35 -45.63
N LEU A 261 18.09 13.53 -46.55
CA LEU A 261 18.43 12.12 -46.32
C LEU A 261 19.41 11.96 -45.15
N GLN A 262 20.45 12.80 -45.09
CA GLN A 262 21.42 12.78 -43.98
C GLN A 262 20.77 13.13 -42.63
N THR A 263 19.78 14.04 -42.61
CA THR A 263 19.03 14.34 -41.39
C THR A 263 18.10 13.19 -40.98
N LEU A 264 17.57 12.42 -41.92
CA LEU A 264 16.75 11.24 -41.63
C LEU A 264 17.60 10.10 -41.02
N PHE A 265 18.78 9.82 -41.58
CA PHE A 265 19.70 8.84 -41.02
C PHE A 265 20.19 9.23 -39.62
N SER A 266 20.54 10.51 -39.39
CA SER A 266 20.93 10.96 -38.05
C SER A 266 19.76 10.93 -37.04
N ARG A 267 18.52 11.20 -37.48
CA ARG A 267 17.32 10.97 -36.67
C ARG A 267 17.12 9.49 -36.34
N ALA A 268 17.29 8.60 -37.32
CA ALA A 268 17.22 7.16 -37.11
C ALA A 268 18.29 6.66 -36.12
N GLU A 269 19.53 7.15 -36.20
CA GLU A 269 20.58 6.82 -35.23
C GLU A 269 20.25 7.30 -33.80
N THR A 270 19.71 8.51 -33.66
CA THR A 270 19.24 9.00 -32.36
C THR A 270 18.08 8.16 -31.82
N GLN A 271 17.15 7.74 -32.69
CA GLN A 271 16.07 6.84 -32.35
C GLN A 271 16.59 5.46 -31.91
N ILE A 272 17.56 4.86 -32.60
CA ILE A 272 18.21 3.62 -32.18
C ILE A 272 18.82 3.78 -30.80
N ARG A 273 19.61 4.84 -30.56
CA ARG A 273 20.20 5.10 -29.23
C ARG A 273 19.13 5.19 -28.15
N ASN A 274 17.98 5.81 -28.45
CA ASN A 274 16.86 5.91 -27.51
C ASN A 274 16.19 4.55 -27.27
N LEU A 275 15.92 3.77 -28.32
CA LEU A 275 15.34 2.43 -28.22
C LEU A 275 16.24 1.49 -27.41
N VAL A 276 17.55 1.50 -27.67
CA VAL A 276 18.54 0.71 -26.92
C VAL A 276 18.57 1.13 -25.45
N ARG A 277 18.60 2.43 -25.14
CA ARG A 277 18.54 2.91 -23.74
C ARG A 277 17.24 2.50 -23.06
N MET A 278 16.09 2.64 -23.74
CA MET A 278 14.79 2.25 -23.19
C MET A 278 14.74 0.74 -22.92
N GLY A 279 15.24 -0.09 -23.84
CA GLY A 279 15.35 -1.53 -23.67
C GLY A 279 16.21 -1.91 -22.47
N GLN A 280 17.42 -1.35 -22.39
CA GLN A 280 18.35 -1.58 -21.28
C GLN A 280 17.77 -1.10 -19.94
N PHE A 281 17.14 0.07 -19.92
CA PHE A 281 16.54 0.64 -18.72
C PHE A 281 15.34 -0.18 -18.23
N ARG A 282 14.50 -0.67 -19.14
CA ARG A 282 13.36 -1.56 -18.80
C ARG A 282 13.84 -2.92 -18.28
N GLN A 283 14.85 -3.52 -18.91
CA GLN A 283 15.48 -4.76 -18.41
C GLN A 283 16.17 -4.55 -17.05
N SER A 284 16.68 -3.34 -16.79
CA SER A 284 17.38 -3.00 -15.54
C SER A 284 16.48 -2.39 -14.46
N ALA A 285 15.19 -2.17 -14.73
CA ALA A 285 14.29 -1.44 -13.83
C ALA A 285 14.23 -2.08 -12.43
N ASP A 286 14.21 -3.42 -12.40
CA ASP A 286 14.18 -4.22 -11.17
C ASP A 286 15.40 -3.96 -10.28
N TYR A 287 16.58 -3.78 -10.89
CA TYR A 287 17.83 -3.51 -10.18
C TYR A 287 17.85 -2.12 -9.53
N PHE A 288 17.13 -1.14 -10.06
CA PHE A 288 17.08 0.21 -9.50
C PHE A 288 15.91 0.41 -8.52
N ILE A 289 14.76 -0.19 -8.80
CA ILE A 289 13.55 0.01 -8.01
C ILE A 289 13.63 -0.70 -6.66
N THR A 290 14.16 -1.93 -6.62
CA THR A 290 14.30 -2.71 -5.39
C THR A 290 15.15 -2.00 -4.31
N PRO A 291 16.39 -1.55 -4.59
CA PRO A 291 17.18 -0.84 -3.59
C PRO A 291 16.59 0.52 -3.23
N LEU A 292 15.87 1.17 -4.15
CA LEU A 292 15.20 2.44 -3.88
C LEU A 292 14.03 2.29 -2.88
N VAL A 293 13.23 1.23 -3.04
CA VAL A 293 12.21 0.84 -2.04
C VAL A 293 12.87 0.54 -0.70
N GLY A 294 13.94 -0.25 -0.70
CA GLY A 294 14.71 -0.57 0.49
C GLY A 294 15.26 0.67 1.21
N ALA A 295 15.83 1.61 0.45
CA ALA A 295 16.34 2.88 0.97
C ALA A 295 15.22 3.74 1.57
N GLY A 296 14.05 3.79 0.92
CA GLY A 296 12.87 4.49 1.45
C GLY A 296 12.42 3.93 2.79
N LEU A 297 12.32 2.60 2.91
CA LEU A 297 11.98 1.95 4.17
C LEU A 297 13.06 2.16 5.25
N PHE A 298 14.34 2.16 4.87
CA PHE A 298 15.44 2.43 5.78
C PHE A 298 15.39 3.88 6.33
N ILE A 299 15.14 4.87 5.47
CA ILE A 299 14.97 6.27 5.88
C ILE A 299 13.77 6.40 6.83
N TYR A 300 12.64 5.75 6.48
CA TYR A 300 11.46 5.74 7.35
C TYR A 300 11.78 5.19 8.75
N LEU A 301 12.49 4.06 8.83
CA LEU A 301 12.93 3.46 10.09
C LEU A 301 13.88 4.39 10.85
N LEU A 302 14.84 5.05 10.17
CA LEU A 302 15.78 5.98 10.79
C LEU A 302 15.07 7.17 11.45
N LEU A 303 14.05 7.73 10.78
CA LEU A 303 13.26 8.84 11.33
C LEU A 303 12.51 8.43 12.60
N TYR A 304 11.95 7.22 12.63
CA TYR A 304 11.33 6.67 13.85
C TYR A 304 12.35 6.32 14.94
N LEU A 305 13.53 5.82 14.55
CA LEU A 305 14.61 5.46 15.47
C LEU A 305 15.09 6.68 16.27
N LEU A 306 15.09 7.87 15.67
CA LEU A 306 15.46 9.12 16.33
C LEU A 306 14.61 9.39 17.59
N GLN A 307 13.36 8.93 17.61
CA GLN A 307 12.48 9.01 18.78
C GLN A 307 12.72 7.84 19.76
N ILE A 308 12.96 6.64 19.23
CA ILE A 308 13.13 5.40 20.00
C ILE A 308 14.45 5.38 20.80
N ILE A 309 15.53 6.01 20.32
CA ILE A 309 16.82 6.06 21.03
C ILE A 309 16.69 6.67 22.44
N ARG A 310 15.64 7.48 22.68
CA ARG A 310 15.39 8.14 23.97
C ARG A 310 14.52 7.33 24.93
N ILE A 311 14.11 6.11 24.58
CA ILE A 311 13.29 5.24 25.43
C ILE A 311 14.13 4.74 26.62
N ARG A 312 13.76 5.16 27.84
CA ARG A 312 14.30 4.65 29.10
C ARG A 312 13.53 3.40 29.56
N ARG A 313 13.98 2.77 30.65
CA ARG A 313 13.17 1.72 31.32
C ARG A 313 12.00 2.38 32.05
N PRO A 314 10.86 1.67 32.22
CA PRO A 314 9.81 2.14 33.12
C PRO A 314 10.41 2.28 34.52
N ASP A 315 9.98 3.30 35.23
CA ASP A 315 10.37 3.50 36.62
C ASP A 315 9.53 2.61 37.55
N GLU A 316 9.91 2.55 38.83
CA GLU A 316 9.22 1.72 39.83
C GLU A 316 7.79 2.26 40.12
N ASP A 317 7.57 3.56 39.91
CA ASP A 317 6.30 4.30 40.07
C ASP A 317 5.47 4.40 38.77
N TYR A 318 5.68 3.48 37.82
CA TYR A 318 5.03 3.50 36.49
C TYR A 318 3.48 3.56 36.51
N ALA A 319 2.83 3.13 37.59
CA ALA A 319 1.37 3.14 37.69
C ALA A 319 0.79 4.46 38.22
N CYS A 320 1.57 5.32 38.88
CA CYS A 320 1.06 6.53 39.52
C CYS A 320 0.45 7.52 38.50
N TRP A 321 1.19 7.81 37.42
CA TRP A 321 0.71 8.77 36.42
C TRP A 321 -0.56 8.33 35.69
N PRO A 322 -0.65 7.10 35.15
CA PRO A 322 -1.89 6.64 34.49
C PRO A 322 -3.13 6.66 35.40
N ILE A 323 -2.94 6.55 36.71
CA ILE A 323 -4.01 6.51 37.71
C ILE A 323 -4.45 7.92 38.14
N LEU A 324 -3.51 8.86 38.28
CA LEU A 324 -3.79 10.23 38.73
C LEU A 324 -4.23 11.15 37.59
N GLU A 325 -3.72 10.92 36.38
CA GLU A 325 -3.99 11.76 35.22
C GLU A 325 -5.38 11.48 34.62
N THR A 326 -5.88 12.40 33.78
CA THR A 326 -7.14 12.16 33.06
C THR A 326 -7.01 10.98 32.08
N PRO A 327 -7.94 10.01 32.08
CA PRO A 327 -7.82 8.75 31.34
C PRO A 327 -7.90 8.97 29.83
N ALA A 328 -8.48 10.09 29.40
CA ALA A 328 -8.50 10.52 28.01
C ALA A 328 -7.08 10.85 27.50
N LEU A 329 -6.26 11.56 28.29
CA LEU A 329 -4.86 11.85 27.96
C LEU A 329 -3.98 10.58 28.02
N VAL A 330 -4.23 9.70 28.99
CA VAL A 330 -3.57 8.39 29.10
C VAL A 330 -3.81 7.56 27.84
N ALA A 331 -5.05 7.53 27.34
CA ALA A 331 -5.41 6.80 26.12
C ALA A 331 -4.81 7.43 24.85
N GLU A 332 -4.80 8.76 24.72
CA GLU A 332 -4.14 9.47 23.61
C GLU A 332 -2.63 9.25 23.56
N LEU A 333 -1.99 9.08 24.73
CA LEU A 333 -0.58 8.76 24.80
C LEU A 333 -0.33 7.29 24.46
N ALA A 334 -1.07 6.37 25.09
CA ALA A 334 -0.80 4.93 24.98
C ALA A 334 -1.25 4.30 23.65
N LEU A 335 -2.28 4.85 23.00
CA LEU A 335 -2.90 4.30 21.79
C LEU A 335 -2.67 5.20 20.58
N LEU A 336 -2.49 4.60 19.39
CA LEU A 336 -2.33 5.35 18.13
C LEU A 336 -3.61 6.09 17.72
N ARG A 337 -4.77 5.50 18.02
CA ARG A 337 -6.11 6.04 17.77
C ARG A 337 -7.05 5.55 18.87
N PRO A 338 -7.20 6.26 20.00
CA PRO A 338 -8.18 5.90 21.01
C PRO A 338 -9.61 6.11 20.46
N ALA A 339 -10.55 5.28 20.90
CA ALA A 339 -11.96 5.46 20.51
C ALA A 339 -12.60 6.55 21.38
N SER A 340 -13.21 7.55 20.76
CA SER A 340 -13.83 8.67 21.47
C SER A 340 -14.92 8.21 22.45
N SER A 341 -15.66 7.15 22.09
CA SER A 341 -16.66 6.51 22.96
C SER A 341 -16.06 6.01 24.29
N ARG A 342 -14.89 5.36 24.23
CA ARG A 342 -14.18 4.86 25.41
C ARG A 342 -13.61 5.99 26.26
N MET A 343 -13.10 7.04 25.63
CA MET A 343 -12.61 8.22 26.32
C MET A 343 -13.75 8.92 27.07
N LEU A 344 -14.91 9.06 26.44
CA LEU A 344 -16.11 9.64 27.04
C LEU A 344 -16.56 8.85 28.27
N LEU A 345 -16.72 7.53 28.15
CA LEU A 345 -17.11 6.69 29.29
C LEU A 345 -16.08 6.75 30.42
N ALA A 346 -14.79 6.71 30.09
CA ALA A 346 -13.73 6.83 31.07
C ALA A 346 -13.75 8.19 31.80
N SER A 347 -14.03 9.29 31.09
CA SER A 347 -14.20 10.60 31.69
C SER A 347 -15.42 10.65 32.62
N ILE A 348 -16.54 10.01 32.27
CA ILE A 348 -17.70 9.88 33.18
C ILE A 348 -17.30 9.12 34.46
N LEU A 349 -16.60 8.00 34.32
CA LEU A 349 -16.13 7.22 35.47
C LEU A 349 -15.13 7.99 36.34
N GLN A 350 -14.31 8.86 35.76
CA GLN A 350 -13.44 9.77 36.52
C GLN A 350 -14.26 10.82 37.30
N LEU A 351 -15.33 11.35 36.71
CA LEU A 351 -16.23 12.29 37.40
C LEU A 351 -17.00 11.64 38.55
N ILE A 352 -17.26 10.32 38.48
CA ILE A 352 -17.77 9.53 39.62
C ILE A 352 -16.73 9.45 40.75
N ASN A 353 -15.46 9.19 40.43
CA ASN A 353 -14.38 9.20 41.43
C ASN A 353 -14.24 10.56 42.12
N ARG A 354 -14.49 11.66 41.39
CA ARG A 354 -14.54 13.03 41.93
C ARG A 354 -15.85 13.37 42.67
N ARG A 355 -16.79 12.42 42.77
CA ARG A 355 -18.11 12.55 43.41
C ARG A 355 -19.04 13.61 42.78
N GLU A 356 -18.83 13.95 41.52
CA GLU A 356 -19.72 14.85 40.79
C GLU A 356 -20.89 14.12 40.14
N ILE A 357 -20.67 12.89 39.70
CA ILE A 357 -21.67 12.03 39.10
C ILE A 357 -21.95 10.86 40.03
N GLU A 358 -23.22 10.48 40.16
CA GLU A 358 -23.64 9.21 40.76
C GLU A 358 -24.02 8.21 39.68
N TRP A 359 -23.72 6.93 39.89
CA TRP A 359 -24.25 5.85 39.08
C TRP A 359 -25.26 5.04 39.90
N SER A 360 -26.55 5.18 39.60
CA SER A 360 -27.65 4.49 40.30
C SER A 360 -28.49 3.67 39.33
N ASP A 361 -28.83 2.44 39.73
CA ASP A 361 -29.58 1.43 38.99
C ASP A 361 -28.99 1.14 37.60
N GLU A 362 -29.16 2.01 36.61
CA GLU A 362 -28.52 1.96 35.28
C GLU A 362 -28.24 3.35 34.67
N VAL A 363 -28.46 4.44 35.41
CA VAL A 363 -28.35 5.83 34.94
C VAL A 363 -27.22 6.59 35.64
N PHE A 364 -26.70 7.61 34.97
CA PHE A 364 -25.78 8.57 35.58
C PHE A 364 -26.54 9.84 35.97
N ILE A 365 -26.29 10.36 37.18
CA ILE A 365 -26.97 11.53 37.74
C ILE A 365 -25.92 12.57 38.12
N TRP A 366 -26.08 13.81 37.66
CA TRP A 366 -25.20 14.90 38.07
C TRP A 366 -25.64 15.47 39.42
N LYS A 367 -24.79 15.39 40.45
CA LYS A 367 -25.14 15.79 41.83
C LYS A 367 -25.24 17.29 42.04
N ASN A 368 -24.39 18.06 41.35
CA ASN A 368 -24.20 19.49 41.62
C ASN A 368 -24.43 20.35 40.36
N PRO A 369 -25.63 20.35 39.76
CA PRO A 369 -25.89 21.07 38.51
C PRO A 369 -25.80 22.60 38.65
N GLY A 370 -26.02 23.14 39.85
CA GLY A 370 -25.93 24.58 40.13
C GLY A 370 -24.52 25.08 40.51
N ARG A 371 -23.48 24.29 40.25
CA ARG A 371 -22.10 24.68 40.58
C ARG A 371 -21.63 25.81 39.65
N ASN A 372 -21.03 26.84 40.24
CA ASN A 372 -20.50 28.00 39.51
C ASN A 372 -18.96 28.01 39.38
N ASP A 373 -18.26 27.13 40.10
CA ASP A 373 -16.79 27.02 40.06
C ASP A 373 -16.36 25.71 39.38
N PHE A 374 -15.79 25.84 38.18
CA PHE A 374 -15.24 24.72 37.40
C PHE A 374 -13.71 24.77 37.29
N SER A 375 -13.03 25.51 38.16
CA SER A 375 -11.56 25.70 38.10
C SER A 375 -10.74 24.42 38.17
N ALA A 376 -11.26 23.38 38.85
CA ALA A 376 -10.60 22.06 38.96
C ALA A 376 -10.92 21.08 37.82
N PHE A 377 -11.73 21.49 36.83
CA PHE A 377 -12.17 20.65 35.73
C PHE A 377 -11.41 20.98 34.46
N THR A 378 -11.20 19.95 33.64
CA THR A 378 -10.66 20.14 32.31
C THR A 378 -11.74 20.69 31.37
N PRO A 379 -11.38 21.44 30.31
CA PRO A 379 -12.36 22.01 29.38
C PRO A 379 -13.34 20.98 28.79
N TRP A 380 -12.86 19.77 28.50
CA TRP A 380 -13.70 18.72 27.92
C TRP A 380 -14.60 18.03 28.97
N GLU A 381 -14.23 18.01 30.25
CA GLU A 381 -15.11 17.55 31.32
C GLU A 381 -16.28 18.53 31.52
N ILE A 382 -16.02 19.83 31.44
CA ILE A 382 -17.07 20.87 31.49
C ILE A 382 -18.04 20.70 30.32
N ILE A 383 -17.52 20.57 29.09
CA ILE A 383 -18.35 20.29 27.92
C ILE A 383 -19.17 19.01 28.10
N LEU A 384 -18.55 17.95 28.64
CA LEU A 384 -19.24 16.68 28.86
C LEU A 384 -20.42 16.84 29.83
N LEU A 385 -20.24 17.57 30.93
CA LEU A 385 -21.31 17.86 31.90
C LEU A 385 -22.43 18.70 31.27
N ASP A 386 -22.08 19.81 30.62
CA ASP A 386 -23.06 20.70 29.99
C ASP A 386 -23.82 20.03 28.83
N TRP A 387 -23.18 19.11 28.12
CA TRP A 387 -23.76 18.41 26.99
C TRP A 387 -24.62 17.21 27.39
N LEU A 388 -24.07 16.29 28.20
CA LEU A 388 -24.75 15.01 28.50
C LEU A 388 -25.75 15.13 29.65
N PHE A 389 -25.61 16.16 30.50
CA PHE A 389 -26.45 16.40 31.68
C PHE A 389 -27.18 17.75 31.61
N GLN A 390 -27.37 18.29 30.40
CA GLN A 390 -28.15 19.51 30.17
C GLN A 390 -29.55 19.39 30.81
N ASN A 391 -30.09 20.47 31.36
CA ASN A 391 -31.44 20.47 31.91
C ASN A 391 -32.48 20.24 30.79
N ASP A 392 -33.03 19.03 30.73
CA ASP A 392 -34.14 18.66 29.85
C ASP A 392 -35.38 18.43 30.72
N PRO A 393 -36.53 19.06 30.46
CA PRO A 393 -37.74 18.87 31.25
C PRO A 393 -38.21 17.40 31.37
N ALA A 394 -37.79 16.51 30.46
CA ALA A 394 -38.13 15.08 30.51
C ALA A 394 -37.15 14.23 31.35
N TYR A 395 -35.90 14.69 31.53
CA TYR A 395 -34.83 13.88 32.13
C TYR A 395 -34.02 14.60 33.22
N ASP A 396 -34.30 15.89 33.47
CA ASP A 396 -33.54 16.76 34.37
C ASP A 396 -32.02 16.66 34.08
N HIS A 397 -31.19 16.60 35.12
CA HIS A 397 -29.75 16.39 35.04
C HIS A 397 -29.33 14.91 35.08
N VAL A 398 -30.10 14.04 34.42
CA VAL A 398 -29.86 12.58 34.35
C VAL A 398 -29.49 12.14 32.94
N LEU A 399 -28.42 11.35 32.82
CA LEU A 399 -28.01 10.66 31.61
C LEU A 399 -28.49 9.20 31.67
N ALA A 400 -29.56 8.91 30.93
CA ALA A 400 -30.11 7.58 30.73
C ALA A 400 -29.78 7.02 29.33
N PRO A 401 -29.72 5.69 29.14
CA PRO A 401 -29.49 5.09 27.83
C PRO A 401 -30.50 5.54 26.77
N GLU A 402 -31.77 5.73 27.15
CA GLU A 402 -32.82 6.20 26.25
C GLU A 402 -32.58 7.64 25.80
N ARG A 403 -32.21 8.53 26.73
CA ARG A 403 -31.81 9.91 26.43
C ARG A 403 -30.61 9.94 25.48
N LEU A 404 -29.59 9.12 25.72
CA LEU A 404 -28.41 9.02 24.86
C LEU A 404 -28.80 8.60 23.43
N ARG A 405 -29.65 7.58 23.28
CA ARG A 405 -30.13 7.13 21.96
C ARG A 405 -30.98 8.19 21.25
N ALA A 406 -31.80 8.94 22.00
CA ALA A 406 -32.59 10.03 21.44
C ALA A 406 -31.70 11.19 20.97
N ALA A 407 -30.73 11.59 21.79
CA ALA A 407 -29.76 12.64 21.47
C ALA A 407 -28.86 12.26 20.28
N ALA A 408 -28.42 11.00 20.19
CA ALA A 408 -27.58 10.51 19.10
C ALA A 408 -28.19 10.67 17.68
N ARG A 409 -29.52 10.76 17.59
CA ARG A 409 -30.23 10.99 16.32
C ARG A 409 -30.15 12.45 15.85
N GLN A 410 -29.78 13.38 16.73
CA GLN A 410 -29.69 14.79 16.43
C GLN A 410 -28.31 15.14 15.86
N ALA A 411 -28.27 16.03 14.86
CA ALA A 411 -27.00 16.47 14.25
C ALA A 411 -26.08 17.17 15.26
N GLU A 412 -26.64 17.85 16.26
CA GLU A 412 -25.91 18.56 17.31
C GLU A 412 -25.08 17.62 18.19
N PHE A 413 -25.55 16.39 18.41
CA PHE A 413 -24.82 15.38 19.19
C PHE A 413 -23.50 15.02 18.53
N LYS A 414 -23.49 14.78 17.21
CA LYS A 414 -22.26 14.48 16.46
C LYS A 414 -21.28 15.66 16.50
N LEU A 415 -21.80 16.89 16.47
CA LEU A 415 -20.98 18.11 16.55
C LEU A 415 -20.33 18.28 17.94
N LEU A 416 -21.09 18.06 19.01
CA LEU A 416 -20.58 18.15 20.39
C LEU A 416 -19.62 17.00 20.72
N ALA A 417 -19.91 15.79 20.26
CA ALA A 417 -19.00 14.64 20.33
C ALA A 417 -17.66 14.93 19.61
N HIS A 418 -17.72 15.58 18.44
CA HIS A 418 -16.53 15.99 17.72
C HIS A 418 -15.76 17.08 18.49
N ARG A 419 -16.44 18.09 19.05
CA ARG A 419 -15.81 19.13 19.89
C ARG A 419 -15.11 18.55 21.12
N PHE A 420 -15.73 17.59 21.81
CA PHE A 420 -15.10 16.85 22.90
C PHE A 420 -13.80 16.19 22.45
N SER A 421 -13.85 15.43 21.35
CA SER A 421 -12.65 14.76 20.82
C SER A 421 -11.56 15.77 20.44
N GLN A 422 -11.92 16.88 19.78
CA GLN A 422 -10.99 17.93 19.38
C GLN A 422 -10.32 18.61 20.57
N GLN A 423 -11.06 18.87 21.66
CA GLN A 423 -10.49 19.49 22.84
C GLN A 423 -9.48 18.59 23.56
N VAL A 424 -9.76 17.28 23.65
CA VAL A 424 -8.78 16.33 24.21
C VAL A 424 -7.53 16.28 23.31
N ASP A 425 -7.73 16.17 22.00
CA ASP A 425 -6.65 16.13 21.01
C ASP A 425 -5.79 17.41 21.06
N GLN A 426 -6.43 18.58 21.22
CA GLN A 426 -5.77 19.88 21.34
C GLN A 426 -4.98 19.99 22.64
N ALA A 427 -5.59 19.65 23.78
CA ALA A 427 -4.94 19.67 25.09
C ALA A 427 -3.72 18.74 25.12
N PHE A 428 -3.80 17.57 24.49
CA PHE A 428 -2.67 16.66 24.36
C PHE A 428 -1.54 17.23 23.49
N ARG A 429 -1.86 17.91 22.38
CA ARG A 429 -0.87 18.48 21.45
C ARG A 429 -0.20 19.75 21.96
N GLU A 430 -0.91 20.57 22.71
CA GLU A 430 -0.42 21.81 23.31
C GLU A 430 0.21 21.58 24.69
N GLY A 431 -0.04 20.41 25.28
CA GLY A 431 0.52 20.01 26.56
C GLY A 431 2.03 19.73 26.57
N PRO A 432 2.63 19.56 27.76
CA PRO A 432 4.08 19.41 27.94
C PRO A 432 4.65 18.08 27.44
N LEU A 433 3.79 17.11 27.06
CA LEU A 433 4.18 15.78 26.62
C LEU A 433 4.60 15.73 25.15
N VAL A 434 4.21 16.73 24.35
CA VAL A 434 4.44 16.77 22.89
C VAL A 434 5.24 18.01 22.52
N LYS A 435 6.31 17.84 21.72
CA LYS A 435 6.99 18.97 21.06
C LYS A 435 6.23 19.33 19.79
N SER A 436 5.30 20.28 19.88
CA SER A 436 4.44 20.70 18.76
C SER A 436 5.23 21.16 17.53
N SER A 437 6.28 21.96 17.71
CA SER A 437 7.14 22.45 16.61
C SER A 437 7.84 21.31 15.85
N TRP A 438 8.50 20.42 16.58
CA TRP A 438 9.18 19.25 16.01
C TRP A 438 8.21 18.27 15.36
N THR A 439 7.02 18.08 15.95
CA THR A 439 5.96 17.26 15.36
C THR A 439 5.55 17.77 13.99
N ARG A 440 5.30 19.08 13.85
CA ARG A 440 4.95 19.69 12.55
C ARG A 440 6.06 19.49 11.53
N ILE A 441 7.32 19.79 11.90
CA ILE A 441 8.47 19.64 11.00
C ILE A 441 8.60 18.20 10.49
N PHE A 442 8.58 17.22 11.39
CA PHE A 442 8.70 15.81 10.99
C PHE A 442 7.55 15.36 10.12
N ARG A 443 6.31 15.78 10.40
CA ARG A 443 5.17 15.49 9.52
C ARG A 443 5.36 16.02 8.10
N TYR A 444 5.88 17.24 7.96
CA TYR A 444 6.23 17.79 6.64
C TYR A 444 7.37 17.01 5.98
N VAL A 445 8.38 16.57 6.74
CA VAL A 445 9.47 15.72 6.21
C VAL A 445 8.91 14.39 5.70
N PHE A 446 8.06 13.71 6.48
CA PHE A 446 7.40 12.47 6.07
C PHE A 446 6.55 12.68 4.81
N LEU A 447 5.74 13.74 4.76
CA LEU A 447 4.91 14.06 3.59
C LEU A 447 5.76 14.41 2.36
N GLY A 448 6.85 15.15 2.55
CA GLY A 448 7.80 15.49 1.48
C GLY A 448 8.42 14.24 0.85
N PHE A 449 8.83 13.26 1.68
CA PHE A 449 9.28 11.97 1.18
C PHE A 449 8.16 11.18 0.47
N ALA A 450 6.94 11.19 1.00
CA ALA A 450 5.80 10.53 0.33
C ALA A 450 5.57 11.10 -1.09
N VAL A 451 5.58 12.43 -1.24
CA VAL A 451 5.43 13.08 -2.55
C VAL A 451 6.60 12.76 -3.48
N LEU A 452 7.84 12.76 -2.96
CA LEU A 452 9.03 12.41 -3.74
C LEU A 452 8.95 10.98 -4.30
N PHE A 453 8.66 9.99 -3.44
CA PHE A 453 8.53 8.59 -3.89
C PHE A 453 7.34 8.40 -4.84
N LEU A 454 6.24 9.13 -4.66
CA LEU A 454 5.09 9.10 -5.56
C LEU A 454 5.45 9.66 -6.94
N ALA A 455 6.13 10.81 -6.99
CA ALA A 455 6.59 11.40 -8.24
C ALA A 455 7.58 10.47 -8.96
N MET A 456 8.47 9.80 -8.23
CA MET A 456 9.37 8.78 -8.80
C MET A 456 8.61 7.57 -9.33
N ALA A 457 7.61 7.06 -8.59
CA ALA A 457 6.79 5.93 -9.03
C ALA A 457 6.07 6.24 -10.36
N LEU A 458 5.42 7.41 -10.43
CA LEU A 458 4.71 7.86 -11.63
C LEU A 458 5.69 8.12 -12.78
N GLY A 459 6.79 8.83 -12.54
CA GLY A 459 7.80 9.13 -13.56
C GLY A 459 8.42 7.85 -14.13
N LEU A 460 8.82 6.91 -13.28
CA LEU A 460 9.37 5.63 -13.71
C LEU A 460 8.33 4.80 -14.47
N PHE A 461 7.07 4.77 -14.02
CA PHE A 461 6.00 4.08 -14.73
C PHE A 461 5.75 4.69 -16.12
N PHE A 462 5.66 6.02 -16.24
CA PHE A 462 5.45 6.67 -17.55
C PHE A 462 6.63 6.47 -18.50
N ILE A 463 7.86 6.36 -18.00
CA ILE A 463 9.06 6.15 -18.84
C ILE A 463 9.22 4.68 -19.24
N THR A 464 9.00 3.75 -18.31
CA THR A 464 9.32 2.32 -18.52
C THR A 464 8.12 1.46 -18.88
N HIS A 465 6.92 1.91 -18.52
CA HIS A 465 5.68 1.11 -18.47
C HIS A 465 5.86 -0.21 -17.70
N ALA A 466 6.83 -0.26 -16.78
CA ALA A 466 7.08 -1.42 -15.94
C ALA A 466 6.17 -1.35 -14.71
N GLY A 467 5.32 -2.37 -14.53
CA GLY A 467 4.48 -2.49 -13.34
C GLY A 467 5.28 -2.53 -12.03
N ILE A 468 6.57 -2.89 -12.10
CA ILE A 468 7.45 -2.94 -10.93
C ILE A 468 7.66 -1.56 -10.29
N ALA A 469 7.48 -0.46 -11.04
CA ALA A 469 7.52 0.91 -10.50
C ALA A 469 6.48 1.14 -9.39
N PHE A 470 5.37 0.40 -9.39
CA PHE A 470 4.36 0.49 -8.33
C PHE A 470 4.84 -0.01 -6.97
N PHE A 471 5.94 -0.78 -6.88
CA PHE A 471 6.51 -1.11 -5.57
C PHE A 471 6.99 0.13 -4.80
N LEU A 472 7.28 1.25 -5.47
CA LEU A 472 7.57 2.52 -4.81
C LEU A 472 6.35 3.12 -4.08
N LEU A 473 5.14 2.61 -4.31
CA LEU A 473 3.98 2.99 -3.50
C LEU A 473 4.04 2.46 -2.07
N ILE A 474 4.84 1.40 -1.81
CA ILE A 474 5.04 0.86 -0.47
C ILE A 474 5.63 1.95 0.46
N PRO A 475 6.82 2.53 0.17
CA PRO A 475 7.34 3.62 1.00
C PRO A 475 6.40 4.82 1.02
N VAL A 476 5.70 5.15 -0.08
CA VAL A 476 4.69 6.24 -0.08
C VAL A 476 3.63 6.00 0.99
N ALA A 477 3.09 4.79 1.12
CA ALA A 477 2.09 4.46 2.13
C ALA A 477 2.65 4.63 3.56
N PHE A 478 3.86 4.13 3.82
CA PHE A 478 4.52 4.28 5.12
C PHE A 478 4.78 5.75 5.47
N PHE A 479 5.36 6.52 4.53
CA PHE A 479 5.63 7.94 4.72
C PHE A 479 4.34 8.76 4.87
N SER A 480 3.28 8.44 4.13
CA SER A 480 1.98 9.12 4.25
C SER A 480 1.33 8.84 5.61
N PHE A 481 1.36 7.57 6.05
CA PHE A 481 0.88 7.20 7.37
C PHE A 481 1.67 7.92 8.47
N GLY A 482 3.01 7.91 8.38
CA GLY A 482 3.89 8.67 9.26
C GLY A 482 3.59 10.18 9.24
N GLY A 483 3.38 10.78 8.07
CA GLY A 483 3.05 12.20 7.94
C GLY A 483 1.75 12.60 8.65
N LEU A 484 0.79 11.68 8.74
CA LEU A 484 -0.48 11.91 9.42
C LEU A 484 -0.43 11.60 10.92
N THR A 485 0.26 10.52 11.31
CA THR A 485 0.19 10.00 12.68
C THR A 485 1.39 10.35 13.54
N PHE A 486 2.52 10.79 12.96
CA PHE A 486 3.74 11.03 13.74
C PHE A 486 3.55 12.12 14.78
N ARG A 487 4.04 11.86 16.00
CA ARG A 487 3.97 12.74 17.17
C ARG A 487 5.34 12.74 17.84
N PHE A 488 6.01 13.89 17.86
CA PHE A 488 7.32 14.02 18.49
C PHE A 488 7.14 14.27 19.99
N LEU A 489 7.39 13.25 20.81
CA LEU A 489 7.24 13.33 22.27
C LEU A 489 8.43 14.08 22.92
N THR A 490 8.17 14.78 24.02
CA THR A 490 9.23 15.29 24.92
C THR A 490 9.89 14.14 25.68
N GLU A 491 10.96 14.39 26.43
CA GLU A 491 11.58 13.35 27.28
C GLU A 491 10.57 12.83 28.32
N GLU A 492 9.83 13.74 28.94
CA GLU A 492 8.73 13.40 29.85
C GLU A 492 7.60 12.67 29.12
N GLY A 493 7.21 13.11 27.91
CA GLY A 493 6.23 12.40 27.09
C GLY A 493 6.64 10.97 26.74
N VAL A 494 7.92 10.73 26.44
CA VAL A 494 8.46 9.37 26.20
C VAL A 494 8.40 8.54 27.48
N ARG A 495 8.77 9.11 28.63
CA ARG A 495 8.67 8.45 29.94
C ARG A 495 7.23 8.03 30.24
N ARG A 496 6.28 8.97 30.20
CA ARG A 496 4.85 8.69 30.43
C ARG A 496 4.26 7.72 29.41
N TYR A 497 4.72 7.74 28.17
CA TYR A 497 4.32 6.76 27.16
C TYR A 497 4.71 5.34 27.56
N ILE A 498 5.95 5.16 28.05
CA ILE A 498 6.46 3.88 28.52
C ILE A 498 5.69 3.42 29.75
N ASP A 499 5.48 4.32 30.71
CA ASP A 499 4.72 4.06 31.94
C ASP A 499 3.29 3.61 31.61
N SER A 500 2.59 4.32 30.74
CA SER A 500 1.24 3.98 30.28
C SER A 500 1.18 2.62 29.58
N ARG A 501 2.17 2.32 28.72
CA ARG A 501 2.26 1.04 28.02
C ARG A 501 2.59 -0.10 28.98
N HIS A 502 3.38 0.18 30.02
CA HIS A 502 3.72 -0.78 31.06
C HIS A 502 2.50 -1.05 31.95
N PHE A 503 1.82 0.00 32.41
CA PHE A 503 0.56 -0.04 33.12
C PHE A 503 -0.50 -0.85 32.36
N MET A 504 -0.71 -0.56 31.08
CA MET A 504 -1.66 -1.29 30.22
C MET A 504 -1.40 -2.81 30.19
N ARG A 505 -0.14 -3.25 30.31
CA ARG A 505 0.22 -4.68 30.34
C ARG A 505 0.02 -5.31 31.73
N HIS A 506 0.12 -4.52 32.79
CA HIS A 506 0.02 -4.97 34.18
C HIS A 506 -1.34 -4.69 34.83
N LEU A 507 -2.31 -4.16 34.07
CA LEU A 507 -3.67 -3.90 34.54
C LEU A 507 -4.37 -5.14 35.15
N GLY A 508 -4.02 -6.35 34.68
CA GLY A 508 -4.52 -7.60 35.26
C GLY A 508 -3.75 -8.11 36.48
N ARG A 509 -2.78 -7.36 36.99
CA ARG A 509 -1.95 -7.70 38.16
C ARG A 509 -2.05 -6.59 39.20
N PRO A 510 -3.14 -6.55 39.98
CA PRO A 510 -3.36 -5.48 40.95
C PRO A 510 -2.25 -5.36 42.01
N GLU A 511 -1.58 -6.46 42.38
CA GLU A 511 -0.44 -6.43 43.30
C GLU A 511 0.73 -5.57 42.77
N ASP A 512 1.03 -5.69 41.48
CA ASP A 512 2.09 -4.90 40.82
C ASP A 512 1.71 -3.41 40.72
N LEU A 513 0.41 -3.10 40.60
CA LEU A 513 -0.11 -1.73 40.58
C LEU A 513 -0.05 -1.09 41.97
N ILE A 514 -0.52 -1.82 42.99
CA ILE A 514 -0.47 -1.37 44.38
C ILE A 514 0.99 -1.10 44.76
N ALA A 515 1.90 -2.06 44.52
CA ALA A 515 3.31 -1.90 44.82
C ALA A 515 3.93 -0.65 44.16
N SER A 516 3.52 -0.34 42.94
CA SER A 516 4.00 0.85 42.21
C SER A 516 3.47 2.16 42.81
N CYS A 517 2.27 2.18 43.39
CA CYS A 517 1.63 3.38 43.94
C CYS A 517 1.69 3.53 45.47
N GLN A 518 2.32 2.58 46.18
CA GLN A 518 2.37 2.53 47.66
C GLN A 518 2.89 3.82 48.32
N ALA A 519 3.70 4.62 47.63
CA ALA A 519 4.24 5.86 48.17
C ALA A 519 3.25 7.04 48.13
N GLU A 520 2.25 7.01 47.24
CA GLU A 520 1.34 8.13 46.97
C GLU A 520 -0.12 7.85 47.33
N MET A 521 -0.56 6.59 47.25
CA MET A 521 -1.96 6.20 47.40
C MET A 521 -2.10 4.92 48.23
N SER A 522 -3.24 4.78 48.90
CA SER A 522 -3.60 3.51 49.54
C SER A 522 -3.97 2.44 48.52
N ASP A 523 -3.93 1.17 48.93
CA ASP A 523 -4.32 0.03 48.09
C ASP A 523 -5.71 0.21 47.47
N VAL A 524 -6.67 0.71 48.27
CA VAL A 524 -8.06 0.88 47.86
C VAL A 524 -8.22 2.06 46.90
N GLU A 525 -7.56 3.19 47.17
CA GLU A 525 -7.56 4.35 46.27
C GLU A 525 -6.92 4.05 44.92
N THR A 526 -5.85 3.25 44.92
CA THR A 526 -5.17 2.77 43.70
C THR A 526 -6.15 1.97 42.84
N MET A 527 -6.90 1.05 43.46
CA MET A 527 -7.89 0.26 42.73
C MET A 527 -9.03 1.14 42.20
N ILE A 528 -9.63 2.00 43.03
CA ILE A 528 -10.73 2.88 42.61
C ILE A 528 -10.31 3.77 41.43
N SER A 529 -9.11 4.36 41.51
CA SER A 529 -8.63 5.33 40.53
C SER A 529 -8.10 4.69 39.23
N ALA A 530 -7.75 3.40 39.25
CA ALA A 530 -7.28 2.68 38.06
C ALA A 530 -8.39 2.31 37.06
N LEU A 531 -9.66 2.19 37.50
CA LEU A 531 -10.76 1.72 36.66
C LEU A 531 -11.04 2.63 35.43
N PRO A 532 -11.11 3.97 35.54
CA PRO A 532 -11.30 4.85 34.40
C PRO A 532 -10.22 4.67 33.33
N ALA A 533 -8.95 4.56 33.74
CA ALA A 533 -7.83 4.32 32.84
C ALA A 533 -7.92 2.94 32.18
N ALA A 534 -8.33 1.90 32.91
CA ALA A 534 -8.56 0.57 32.36
C ALA A 534 -9.65 0.57 31.28
N VAL A 535 -10.73 1.34 31.45
CA VAL A 535 -11.80 1.51 30.45
C VAL A 535 -11.29 2.24 29.21
N ALA A 536 -10.56 3.34 29.39
CA ALA A 536 -10.00 4.08 28.25
C ALA A 536 -9.02 3.23 27.42
N LEU A 537 -8.21 2.41 28.08
CA LEU A 537 -7.25 1.49 27.48
C LEU A 537 -7.87 0.18 26.94
N ASN A 538 -9.19 -0.02 27.07
CA ASN A 538 -9.90 -1.24 26.69
C ASN A 538 -9.36 -2.51 27.37
N LYS A 539 -9.15 -2.40 28.68
CA LYS A 539 -8.59 -3.43 29.57
C LYS A 539 -9.45 -3.68 30.81
N THR A 540 -10.73 -3.33 30.74
CA THR A 540 -11.71 -3.49 31.83
C THR A 540 -11.81 -4.93 32.32
N ARG A 541 -11.88 -5.90 31.40
CA ARG A 541 -11.95 -7.32 31.75
C ARG A 541 -10.71 -7.79 32.49
N ASP A 542 -9.52 -7.52 31.93
CA ASP A 542 -8.24 -7.87 32.56
C ASP A 542 -8.15 -7.29 33.99
N TYR A 543 -8.61 -6.05 34.17
CA TYR A 543 -8.65 -5.37 35.48
C TYR A 543 -9.58 -6.07 36.49
N PHE A 544 -10.84 -6.37 36.13
CA PHE A 544 -11.75 -7.07 37.03
C PHE A 544 -11.33 -8.52 37.30
N GLU A 545 -10.81 -9.24 36.30
CA GLU A 545 -10.21 -10.57 36.50
C GLU A 545 -9.02 -10.51 37.47
N GLY A 546 -8.18 -9.49 37.36
CA GLY A 546 -7.09 -9.23 38.28
C GLY A 546 -7.55 -9.03 39.73
N ILE A 547 -8.58 -8.20 39.94
CA ILE A 547 -9.15 -7.97 41.28
C ILE A 547 -9.67 -9.27 41.89
N ARG A 548 -10.42 -10.07 41.12
CA ARG A 548 -10.94 -11.37 41.57
C ARG A 548 -9.82 -12.35 41.96
N GLY A 549 -8.63 -12.18 41.37
CA GLY A 549 -7.43 -12.97 41.66
C GLY A 549 -6.64 -12.53 42.90
N LEU A 550 -7.02 -11.43 43.56
CA LEU A 550 -6.35 -10.97 44.78
C LEU A 550 -6.52 -11.94 45.96
N SER A 551 -5.55 -11.92 46.87
CA SER A 551 -5.73 -12.61 48.16
C SER A 551 -6.91 -12.01 48.94
N GLN A 552 -7.59 -12.87 49.72
CA GLN A 552 -8.88 -12.55 50.36
C GLN A 552 -8.97 -11.19 51.06
N PRO A 553 -8.02 -10.76 51.92
CA PRO A 553 -8.13 -9.46 52.61
C PRO A 553 -8.05 -8.27 51.65
N TYR A 554 -7.22 -8.37 50.60
CA TYR A 554 -7.08 -7.33 49.59
C TYR A 554 -8.27 -7.32 48.63
N PHE A 555 -8.79 -8.49 48.26
CA PHE A 555 -10.01 -8.61 47.46
C PHE A 555 -11.20 -7.92 48.13
N LEU A 556 -11.46 -8.20 49.42
CA LEU A 556 -12.58 -7.59 50.14
C LEU A 556 -12.48 -6.07 50.14
N ARG A 557 -11.31 -5.52 50.50
CA ARG A 557 -11.06 -4.07 50.56
C ARG A 557 -11.23 -3.40 49.19
N ALA A 558 -10.66 -3.99 48.14
CA ALA A 558 -10.77 -3.47 46.78
C ALA A 558 -12.21 -3.54 46.25
N ALA A 559 -12.89 -4.67 46.45
CA ALA A 559 -14.27 -4.87 46.00
C ALA A 559 -15.24 -3.92 46.71
N TYR A 560 -15.15 -3.78 48.03
CA TYR A 560 -15.97 -2.82 48.77
C TYR A 560 -15.66 -1.38 48.37
N GLY A 561 -14.39 -1.00 48.21
CA GLY A 561 -14.02 0.34 47.78
C GLY A 561 -14.61 0.70 46.42
N LEU A 562 -14.48 -0.20 45.44
CA LEU A 562 -15.05 -0.01 44.11
C LEU A 562 -16.58 0.07 44.14
N LEU A 563 -17.24 -0.89 44.78
CA LEU A 563 -18.70 -0.93 44.83
C LEU A 563 -19.29 0.21 45.67
N HIS A 564 -18.55 0.71 46.65
CA HIS A 564 -18.96 1.88 47.43
C HIS A 564 -18.97 3.14 46.58
N ILE A 565 -17.88 3.40 45.85
CA ILE A 565 -17.75 4.61 45.03
C ILE A 565 -18.65 4.55 43.79
N TYR A 566 -18.68 3.41 43.08
CA TYR A 566 -19.38 3.32 41.80
C TYR A 566 -20.81 2.81 41.88
N ARG A 567 -21.22 2.15 42.97
CA ARG A 567 -22.57 1.56 43.12
C ARG A 567 -23.26 1.92 44.44
N GLY A 568 -22.67 2.80 45.24
CA GLY A 568 -23.27 3.29 46.48
C GLY A 568 -23.45 2.22 47.56
N ILE A 569 -22.79 1.07 47.45
CA ILE A 569 -22.87 0.02 48.48
C ILE A 569 -22.24 0.56 49.77
N ARG A 570 -22.93 0.47 50.90
CA ARG A 570 -22.37 0.90 52.19
C ARG A 570 -21.15 0.05 52.52
N MET A 571 -20.04 0.71 52.84
CA MET A 571 -18.92 -0.01 53.45
C MET A 571 -19.39 -0.60 54.78
N PRO A 572 -19.08 -1.87 55.07
CA PRO A 572 -19.42 -2.44 56.36
C PRO A 572 -18.55 -1.78 57.45
N ASP A 573 -19.13 -1.57 58.64
CA ASP A 573 -18.42 -1.06 59.83
C ASP A 573 -17.47 -2.14 60.35
N MET A 574 -16.34 -2.36 59.67
CA MET A 574 -15.44 -3.48 59.96
C MET A 574 -14.01 -2.96 60.07
N GLU A 575 -13.56 -2.78 61.32
CA GLU A 575 -12.14 -2.57 61.62
C GLU A 575 -11.29 -3.83 61.32
N ASP A 576 -11.91 -5.01 61.16
CA ASP A 576 -11.23 -6.28 60.93
C ASP A 576 -11.97 -7.20 59.93
N PRO A 577 -11.37 -7.63 58.80
CA PRO A 577 -12.01 -8.49 57.79
C PRO A 577 -12.42 -9.89 58.29
N GLY A 578 -11.92 -10.31 59.46
CA GLY A 578 -12.22 -11.60 60.09
C GLY A 578 -13.57 -11.68 60.80
N SER A 579 -14.29 -10.56 60.96
CA SER A 579 -15.56 -10.51 61.69
C SER A 579 -16.81 -10.69 60.81
N VAL A 580 -16.66 -10.94 59.50
CA VAL A 580 -17.80 -11.17 58.57
C VAL A 580 -18.48 -12.51 58.91
N PRO A 581 -19.76 -12.50 59.34
CA PRO A 581 -20.54 -13.73 59.44
C PRO A 581 -20.71 -14.32 58.03
N ASP A 582 -20.19 -15.52 57.80
CA ASP A 582 -20.16 -16.21 56.49
C ASP A 582 -19.38 -15.49 55.38
N LEU A 583 -18.06 -15.40 55.56
CA LEU A 583 -17.08 -14.91 54.58
C LEU A 583 -17.27 -15.50 53.16
N ARG A 584 -17.69 -16.76 53.02
CA ARG A 584 -17.90 -17.38 51.69
C ARG A 584 -19.15 -16.87 51.00
N ALA A 585 -20.23 -16.60 51.74
CA ALA A 585 -21.41 -15.95 51.19
C ALA A 585 -21.08 -14.52 50.76
N GLU A 586 -20.32 -13.77 51.56
CA GLU A 586 -19.97 -12.39 51.25
C GLU A 586 -19.04 -12.29 50.02
N ILE A 587 -18.03 -13.15 49.91
CA ILE A 587 -17.18 -13.22 48.71
C ILE A 587 -18.01 -13.51 47.45
N ARG A 588 -18.99 -14.43 47.54
CA ARG A 588 -19.90 -14.72 46.40
C ARG A 588 -20.79 -13.53 46.05
N ARG A 589 -21.28 -12.80 47.06
CA ARG A 589 -22.08 -11.58 46.88
C ARG A 589 -21.27 -10.48 46.20
N LEU A 590 -20.05 -10.20 46.67
CA LEU A 590 -19.16 -9.20 46.11
C LEU A 590 -18.75 -9.55 44.68
N ASN A 591 -18.42 -10.81 44.39
CA ASN A 591 -18.13 -11.25 43.02
C ASN A 591 -19.33 -11.01 42.09
N ARG A 592 -20.55 -11.36 42.52
CA ARG A 592 -21.76 -11.10 41.74
C ARG A 592 -21.97 -9.59 41.49
N ALA A 593 -21.76 -8.76 42.50
CA ALA A 593 -21.89 -7.31 42.37
C ALA A 593 -20.82 -6.72 41.42
N LEU A 594 -19.58 -7.23 41.46
CA LEU A 594 -18.53 -6.87 40.50
C LEU A 594 -18.88 -7.33 39.07
N ASP A 595 -19.46 -8.53 38.91
CA ASP A 595 -19.93 -9.02 37.59
C ASP A 595 -21.08 -8.17 37.03
N GLU A 596 -21.97 -7.67 37.89
CA GLU A 596 -23.02 -6.72 37.52
C GLU A 596 -22.43 -5.37 37.10
N MET A 597 -21.45 -4.87 37.85
CA MET A 597 -20.74 -3.63 37.51
C MET A 597 -19.96 -3.74 36.20
N GLU A 598 -19.24 -4.84 35.97
CA GLU A 598 -18.51 -5.10 34.72
C GLU A 598 -19.47 -5.15 33.52
N ARG A 599 -20.61 -5.85 33.68
CA ARG A 599 -21.67 -5.89 32.66
C ARG A 599 -22.29 -4.51 32.41
N GLY A 600 -22.52 -3.71 33.45
CA GLY A 600 -23.01 -2.35 33.34
C GLY A 600 -22.08 -1.44 32.55
N ILE A 601 -20.76 -1.53 32.81
CA ILE A 601 -19.75 -0.78 32.05
C ILE A 601 -19.72 -1.23 30.58
N ALA A 602 -19.82 -2.54 30.33
CA ALA A 602 -19.86 -3.08 28.97
C ALA A 602 -21.11 -2.61 28.20
N ALA A 603 -22.28 -2.61 28.83
CA ALA A 603 -23.52 -2.12 28.25
C ALA A 603 -23.44 -0.61 27.93
N TRP A 604 -22.92 0.20 28.85
CA TRP A 604 -22.71 1.63 28.61
C TRP A 604 -21.72 1.91 27.49
N LYS A 605 -20.64 1.11 27.39
CA LYS A 605 -19.71 1.19 26.27
C LYS A 605 -20.42 0.95 24.95
N GLU A 606 -21.27 -0.07 24.86
CA GLU A 606 -22.05 -0.39 23.66
C GLU A 606 -23.06 0.72 23.32
N TYR A 607 -23.77 1.26 24.31
CA TYR A 607 -24.69 2.39 24.10
C TYR A 607 -23.98 3.62 23.57
N ILE A 608 -22.82 3.97 24.12
CA ILE A 608 -22.03 5.11 23.64
C ILE A 608 -21.48 4.80 22.25
N GLU A 609 -20.90 3.62 22.00
CA GLU A 609 -20.41 3.25 20.65
C GLU A 609 -21.50 3.33 19.58
N SER A 610 -22.72 2.86 19.89
CA SER A 610 -23.87 2.95 18.99
C SER A 610 -24.32 4.39 18.70
N ALA A 611 -24.01 5.33 19.59
CA ALA A 611 -24.33 6.75 19.39
C ALA A 611 -23.34 7.45 18.42
N TYR A 612 -22.16 6.87 18.20
CA TYR A 612 -21.14 7.42 17.28
C TYR A 612 -21.27 6.91 15.84
N THR A 613 -21.93 5.76 15.64
CA THR A 613 -22.27 5.20 14.32
C THR A 613 -23.55 5.83 13.80
#